data_AF-A0A2K8WYP0-F1
#
_entry.id   AF-A0A2K8WYP0-F1
#
_cell.length_a   1.000
_cell.length_b   1.000
_cell.length_c   1.000
_cell.angle_alpha   90.00
_cell.angle_beta   90.00
_cell.angle_gamma   90.00
#
_symmetry.space_group_name_H-M   'P 1'
#
loop_
_entity.id
_entity.type
_entity.pdbx_description
1 polymer ?
#
loop_
_entity_poly.entity_id
_entity_poly.type
_entity_poly.pdbx_seq_one_letter_code
_entity_poly.pdbx_strand_id
1 'polypeptide(L)'
;MGGSPVQAKTNYEITQEDSTKSRLKINAKNRKELKITLLGLKKKHPTIEVDKILDTAEQKSFYVNDSFQVNSHIGGKEAFKSIAKTAINFYIHKGGDRVNIKHLLPYLEGNKELDIVWMHYPDKDIYIPDKDEASHVLKVVGDSKEKVLYAYVELFNLHNFIICLNDSYNGIDIDFDYIFNVHNYEVKENKTCLKLSRNELIDLFINKDAKPFEKIKKRYARILTIANKQQDKHQIHEIISNAIDNSLGLLPEGTIINEKILNSMFNELMKRMMPFIAHRNNLRNIK
;
A
#
# COMPACT_ATOMS: atom_id res chain seq x y z
N MET A 1 1.86 8.85 -4.09
CA MET A 1 2.86 8.21 -3.21
C MET A 1 3.32 6.95 -3.90
N GLY A 2 4.61 6.84 -4.21
CA GLY A 2 5.12 5.70 -4.98
C GLY A 2 6.62 5.80 -5.13
N GLY A 3 7.34 5.91 -4.01
CA GLY A 3 8.77 5.66 -4.01
C GLY A 3 8.96 4.17 -4.24
N SER A 4 9.32 3.77 -5.45
CA SER A 4 9.77 2.39 -5.67
C SER A 4 11.07 2.22 -4.88
N PRO A 5 11.21 1.19 -4.04
CA PRO A 5 12.48 0.92 -3.41
C PRO A 5 13.55 0.80 -4.49
N VAL A 6 14.63 1.58 -4.35
CA VAL A 6 15.76 1.51 -5.28
C VAL A 6 16.44 0.17 -5.03
N GLN A 7 16.40 -0.70 -6.04
CA GLN A 7 17.01 -2.02 -5.94
C GLN A 7 18.53 -1.89 -5.78
N ALA A 8 19.09 -2.65 -4.85
CA ALA A 8 20.54 -2.80 -4.74
C ALA A 8 21.11 -3.31 -6.07
N LYS A 9 22.18 -2.66 -6.56
CA LYS A 9 22.88 -3.10 -7.77
C LYS A 9 23.61 -4.40 -7.49
N THR A 10 23.71 -5.27 -8.49
CA THR A 10 24.59 -6.45 -8.43
C THR A 10 26.02 -6.01 -8.15
N ASN A 11 26.63 -6.63 -7.14
CA ASN A 11 28.03 -6.41 -6.77
C ASN A 11 28.82 -7.69 -6.98
N TYR A 12 30.08 -7.55 -7.42
CA TYR A 12 31.00 -8.67 -7.54
C TYR A 12 32.37 -8.30 -6.97
N GLU A 13 33.03 -9.27 -6.36
CA GLU A 13 34.39 -9.18 -5.84
C GLU A 13 35.24 -10.23 -6.54
N ILE A 14 36.42 -9.83 -7.02
CA ILE A 14 37.43 -10.74 -7.56
C ILE A 14 38.62 -10.68 -6.60
N THR A 15 38.91 -11.80 -5.94
CA THR A 15 40.08 -11.95 -5.08
C THR A 15 41.08 -12.83 -5.80
N GLN A 16 42.31 -12.38 -5.99
CA GLN A 16 43.40 -13.26 -6.46
C GLN A 16 43.84 -14.14 -5.30
N GLU A 17 43.76 -15.46 -5.50
CA GLU A 17 44.30 -16.44 -4.55
C GLU A 17 45.76 -16.76 -4.90
N ASP A 18 46.13 -16.76 -6.18
CA ASP A 18 47.51 -16.96 -6.69
C ASP A 18 47.68 -16.33 -8.09
N SER A 19 48.88 -16.41 -8.69
CA SER A 19 49.20 -15.95 -10.07
C SER A 19 48.34 -16.57 -11.17
N THR A 20 47.63 -17.67 -10.88
CA THR A 20 46.79 -18.42 -11.84
C THR A 20 45.35 -18.66 -11.37
N LYS A 21 45.00 -18.30 -10.12
CA LYS A 21 43.68 -18.58 -9.54
C LYS A 21 43.06 -17.32 -8.95
N SER A 22 41.84 -17.04 -9.39
CA SER A 22 41.01 -15.95 -8.86
C SER A 22 39.69 -16.50 -8.37
N ARG A 23 39.28 -16.08 -7.18
CA ARG A 23 37.96 -16.33 -6.62
C ARG A 23 37.02 -15.19 -7.00
N LEU A 24 35.89 -15.54 -7.60
CA LEU A 24 34.85 -14.61 -8.00
C LEU A 24 33.62 -14.82 -7.10
N LYS A 25 33.22 -13.78 -6.38
CA LYS A 25 31.99 -13.75 -5.59
C LYS A 25 31.02 -12.77 -6.22
N ILE A 26 29.83 -13.23 -6.61
CA ILE A 26 28.79 -12.39 -7.23
C ILE A 26 27.53 -12.49 -6.38
N ASN A 27 26.99 -11.34 -5.99
CA ASN A 27 25.67 -11.25 -5.38
C ASN A 27 24.71 -10.58 -6.38
N ALA A 28 23.80 -11.35 -6.95
CA ALA A 28 22.82 -10.89 -7.91
C ALA A 28 21.40 -11.20 -7.42
N LYS A 29 20.42 -10.34 -7.76
CA LYS A 29 19.05 -10.44 -7.24
C LYS A 29 18.26 -11.64 -7.78
N ASN A 30 18.61 -12.10 -8.98
CA ASN A 30 17.97 -13.24 -9.63
C ASN A 30 18.90 -13.84 -10.70
N ARG A 31 18.54 -15.03 -11.19
CA ARG A 31 19.31 -15.74 -12.23
C ARG A 31 19.50 -14.94 -13.51
N LYS A 32 18.51 -14.12 -13.91
CA LYS A 32 18.61 -13.27 -15.11
C LYS A 32 19.71 -12.22 -14.96
N GLU A 33 19.76 -11.53 -13.83
CA GLU A 33 20.79 -10.52 -13.56
C GLU A 33 22.16 -11.15 -13.33
N LEU A 34 22.22 -12.33 -12.69
CA LEU A 34 23.45 -13.11 -12.58
C LEU A 34 24.01 -13.46 -13.96
N LYS A 35 23.17 -13.96 -14.88
CA LYS A 35 23.56 -14.28 -16.26
C LYS A 35 24.10 -13.05 -17.00
N ILE A 36 23.42 -11.90 -16.89
CA ILE A 36 23.88 -10.65 -17.51
C ILE A 36 25.25 -10.24 -16.98
N THR A 37 25.44 -10.33 -15.66
CA THR A 37 26.70 -9.98 -15.00
C THR A 37 27.84 -10.91 -15.43
N LEU A 38 27.58 -12.22 -15.45
CA LEU A 38 28.55 -13.23 -15.90
C LEU A 38 28.95 -13.04 -17.36
N LEU A 39 28.00 -12.73 -18.25
CA LEU A 39 28.29 -12.41 -19.65
C LEU A 39 29.16 -11.16 -19.79
N GLY A 40 28.93 -10.14 -18.94
CA GLY A 40 29.79 -8.96 -18.86
C GLY A 40 31.21 -9.30 -18.41
N LEU A 41 31.35 -10.12 -17.37
CA LEU A 41 32.65 -10.55 -16.84
C LEU A 41 33.42 -11.45 -17.81
N LYS A 42 32.72 -12.32 -18.57
CA LYS A 42 33.34 -13.17 -19.59
C LYS A 42 34.12 -12.37 -20.64
N LYS A 43 33.70 -11.13 -20.95
CA LYS A 43 34.44 -10.24 -21.86
C LYS A 43 35.83 -9.86 -21.33
N LYS A 44 35.99 -9.76 -20.00
CA LYS A 44 37.26 -9.40 -19.33
C LYS A 44 38.04 -10.63 -18.86
N HIS A 45 37.33 -11.73 -18.62
CA HIS A 45 37.87 -13.01 -18.15
C HIS A 45 37.29 -14.15 -19.01
N PRO A 46 37.88 -14.44 -20.19
CA PRO A 46 37.33 -15.39 -21.15
C PRO A 46 37.14 -16.82 -20.63
N THR A 47 37.84 -17.19 -19.55
CA THR A 47 37.79 -18.50 -18.89
C THR A 47 36.53 -18.74 -18.05
N ILE A 48 35.63 -17.74 -17.92
CA ILE A 48 34.37 -17.87 -17.18
C ILE A 48 33.38 -18.76 -17.97
N GLU A 49 33.04 -19.90 -17.39
CA GLU A 49 32.00 -20.84 -17.87
C GLU A 49 30.62 -20.44 -17.31
N VAL A 50 29.92 -19.54 -18.01
CA VAL A 50 28.65 -18.94 -17.55
C VAL A 50 27.60 -19.98 -17.17
N ASP A 51 27.33 -20.96 -18.02
CA ASP A 51 26.25 -21.93 -17.80
C ASP A 51 26.53 -22.83 -16.59
N LYS A 52 27.78 -23.29 -16.43
CA LYS A 52 28.21 -24.09 -15.27
C LYS A 52 28.10 -23.31 -13.95
N ILE A 53 28.38 -22.01 -13.97
CA ILE A 53 28.20 -21.16 -12.79
C ILE A 53 26.71 -20.97 -12.49
N LEU A 54 25.86 -20.82 -13.50
CA LEU A 54 24.40 -20.71 -13.30
C LEU A 54 23.79 -21.99 -12.72
N ASP A 55 24.30 -23.15 -13.14
CA ASP A 55 23.83 -24.47 -12.66
C ASP A 55 24.24 -24.74 -11.22
N THR A 56 25.41 -24.25 -10.82
CA THR A 56 25.93 -24.40 -9.44
C THR A 56 25.55 -23.23 -8.52
N ALA A 57 24.88 -22.19 -9.05
CA ALA A 57 24.48 -21.03 -8.27
C ALA A 57 23.42 -21.39 -7.23
N GLU A 58 23.73 -21.13 -5.96
CA GLU A 58 22.82 -21.31 -4.84
C GLU A 58 21.89 -20.10 -4.72
N GLN A 59 20.57 -20.32 -4.80
CA GLN A 59 19.59 -19.29 -4.52
C GLN A 59 19.35 -19.19 -3.01
N LYS A 60 19.73 -18.07 -2.41
CA LYS A 60 19.46 -17.77 -0.99
C LYS A 60 18.36 -16.74 -0.87
N SER A 61 17.42 -17.00 0.03
CA SER A 61 16.39 -16.06 0.47
C SER A 61 16.52 -15.83 1.97
N PHE A 62 16.47 -14.58 2.39
CA PHE A 62 16.51 -14.20 3.80
C PHE A 62 15.44 -13.17 4.09
N TYR A 63 14.93 -13.19 5.32
CA TYR A 63 14.05 -12.14 5.80
C TYR A 63 14.88 -10.93 6.21
N VAL A 64 14.39 -9.73 5.90
CA VAL A 64 15.02 -8.49 6.36
C VAL A 64 14.72 -8.35 7.86
N ASN A 65 15.76 -8.30 8.67
CA ASN A 65 15.67 -8.14 10.13
C ASN A 65 15.91 -6.68 10.59
N ASP A 66 15.94 -5.73 9.65
CA ASP A 66 16.13 -4.30 9.94
C ASP A 66 14.81 -3.54 10.03
N SER A 67 14.82 -2.44 10.78
CA SER A 67 13.70 -1.50 10.81
C SER A 67 13.68 -0.64 9.55
N PHE A 68 12.52 -0.54 8.91
CA PHE A 68 12.31 0.41 7.82
C PHE A 68 11.77 1.73 8.37
N GLN A 69 12.39 2.84 7.95
CA GLN A 69 11.79 4.16 8.13
C GLN A 69 10.92 4.48 6.92
N VAL A 70 9.62 4.69 7.17
CA VAL A 70 8.67 5.13 6.16
C VAL A 70 8.45 6.63 6.32
N ASN A 71 9.02 7.42 5.42
CA ASN A 71 8.77 8.86 5.36
C ASN A 71 7.51 9.11 4.53
N SER A 72 6.40 9.37 5.22
CA SER A 72 5.15 9.75 4.57
C SER A 72 4.94 11.25 4.62
N HIS A 73 4.75 11.87 3.46
CA HIS A 73 4.36 13.26 3.32
C HIS A 73 2.96 13.31 2.76
N ILE A 74 2.01 13.85 3.51
CA ILE A 74 0.65 14.07 3.02
C ILE A 74 0.24 15.53 3.14
N GLY A 75 -0.50 15.98 2.13
CA GLY A 75 -0.89 17.37 1.96
C GLY A 75 -0.05 18.08 0.91
N GLY A 76 -0.16 19.41 0.90
CA GLY A 76 0.42 20.24 -0.14
C GLY A 76 -0.54 20.43 -1.32
N LYS A 77 -0.22 21.45 -2.13
CA LYS A 77 -1.09 21.98 -3.20
C LYS A 77 -1.62 20.91 -4.15
N GLU A 78 -0.75 20.05 -4.67
CA GLU A 78 -1.15 19.03 -5.66
C GLU A 78 -1.96 17.89 -5.03
N ALA A 79 -1.65 17.49 -3.79
CA ALA A 79 -2.45 16.51 -3.07
C ALA A 79 -3.85 17.07 -2.78
N PHE A 80 -3.95 18.29 -2.25
CA PHE A 80 -5.22 18.95 -1.97
C PHE A 80 -6.06 19.17 -3.23
N LYS A 81 -5.43 19.56 -4.35
CA LYS A 81 -6.12 19.67 -5.64
C LYS A 81 -6.69 18.31 -6.09
N SER A 82 -5.94 17.22 -5.92
CA SER A 82 -6.43 15.87 -6.24
C SER A 82 -7.61 15.44 -5.36
N ILE A 83 -7.56 15.76 -4.06
CA ILE A 83 -8.66 15.50 -3.13
C ILE A 83 -9.91 16.30 -3.50
N ALA A 84 -9.76 17.59 -3.82
CA ALA A 84 -10.87 18.42 -4.29
C ALA A 84 -11.49 17.86 -5.59
N LYS A 85 -10.66 17.45 -6.56
CA LYS A 85 -11.13 16.80 -7.80
C LYS A 85 -11.94 15.55 -7.50
N THR A 86 -11.51 14.74 -6.54
CA THR A 86 -12.23 13.52 -6.12
C THR A 86 -13.62 13.88 -5.59
N ALA A 87 -13.73 14.85 -4.67
CA ALA A 87 -15.00 15.31 -4.12
C ALA A 87 -15.94 15.89 -5.19
N ILE A 88 -15.41 16.76 -6.06
CA ILE A 88 -16.17 17.40 -7.15
C ILE A 88 -16.71 16.36 -8.13
N ASN A 89 -15.87 15.43 -8.57
CA ASN A 89 -16.28 14.36 -9.48
C ASN A 89 -17.36 13.48 -8.85
N PHE A 90 -17.23 13.16 -7.56
CA PHE A 90 -18.24 12.37 -6.86
C PHE A 90 -19.59 13.11 -6.76
N TYR A 91 -19.58 14.41 -6.41
CA TYR A 91 -20.78 15.24 -6.39
C TYR A 91 -21.47 15.29 -7.77
N ILE A 92 -20.72 15.53 -8.85
CA ILE A 92 -21.25 15.54 -10.22
C ILE A 92 -21.80 14.16 -10.60
N HIS A 93 -21.07 13.08 -10.28
CA HIS A 93 -21.46 11.71 -10.58
C HIS A 93 -22.79 11.32 -9.91
N LYS A 94 -23.07 11.85 -8.72
CA LYS A 94 -24.34 11.68 -8.00
C LYS A 94 -25.47 12.61 -8.48
N GLY A 95 -25.26 13.37 -9.56
CA GLY A 95 -26.27 14.26 -10.13
C GLY A 95 -26.28 15.67 -9.55
N GLY A 96 -25.23 16.06 -8.82
CA GLY A 96 -25.08 17.42 -8.29
C GLY A 96 -25.02 18.48 -9.39
N ASP A 97 -25.71 19.60 -9.18
CA ASP A 97 -25.73 20.72 -10.11
C ASP A 97 -24.36 21.43 -10.16
N ARG A 98 -23.80 21.51 -11.36
CA ARG A 98 -22.52 22.16 -11.68
C ARG A 98 -22.51 23.65 -11.36
N VAL A 99 -23.67 24.32 -11.38
CA VAL A 99 -23.77 25.75 -11.03
C VAL A 99 -23.22 26.00 -9.63
N ASN A 100 -23.48 25.09 -8.70
CA ASN A 100 -23.03 25.21 -7.30
C ASN A 100 -21.52 25.09 -7.10
N ILE A 101 -20.77 24.58 -8.08
CA ILE A 101 -19.32 24.34 -7.96
C ILE A 101 -18.51 24.98 -9.09
N LYS A 102 -19.16 25.68 -10.03
CA LYS A 102 -18.51 26.28 -11.21
C LYS A 102 -17.37 27.23 -10.84
N HIS A 103 -17.50 27.93 -9.71
CA HIS A 103 -16.49 28.86 -9.20
C HIS A 103 -15.17 28.17 -8.80
N LEU A 104 -15.15 26.84 -8.66
CA LEU A 104 -13.95 26.07 -8.36
C LEU A 104 -13.09 25.73 -9.60
N LEU A 105 -13.60 25.94 -10.82
CA LEU A 105 -12.88 25.60 -12.05
C LEU A 105 -11.49 26.25 -12.15
N PRO A 106 -11.31 27.57 -11.87
CA PRO A 106 -9.98 28.17 -11.90
C PRO A 106 -8.98 27.51 -10.93
N TYR A 107 -9.46 26.99 -9.80
CA TYR A 107 -8.61 26.24 -8.87
C TYR A 107 -8.17 24.89 -9.42
N LEU A 108 -9.10 24.16 -10.06
CA LEU A 108 -8.79 22.87 -10.68
C LEU A 108 -7.83 22.98 -11.86
N GLU A 109 -7.92 24.07 -12.62
CA GLU A 109 -7.04 24.42 -13.73
C GLU A 109 -5.67 24.94 -13.25
N GLY A 110 -5.54 25.29 -11.97
CA GLY A 110 -4.31 25.88 -11.41
C GLY A 110 -4.16 27.38 -11.69
N ASN A 111 -5.22 28.03 -12.16
CA ASN A 111 -5.29 29.47 -12.42
C ASN A 111 -5.53 30.29 -11.14
N LYS A 112 -5.99 29.67 -10.04
CA LYS A 112 -6.25 30.31 -8.75
C LYS A 112 -5.91 29.37 -7.60
N GLU A 113 -5.31 29.89 -6.54
CA GLU A 113 -5.21 29.15 -5.26
C GLU A 113 -6.46 29.38 -4.42
N LEU A 114 -6.99 28.31 -3.83
CA LEU A 114 -8.12 28.34 -2.91
C LEU A 114 -7.79 27.47 -1.70
N ASP A 115 -8.13 27.97 -0.51
CA ASP A 115 -7.95 27.26 0.76
C ASP A 115 -9.24 26.51 1.12
N ILE A 116 -9.56 25.52 0.30
CA ILE A 116 -10.84 24.79 0.36
C ILE A 116 -10.69 23.33 0.78
N VAL A 117 -9.46 22.86 0.99
CA VAL A 117 -9.19 21.49 1.46
C VAL A 117 -8.30 21.57 2.69
N TRP A 118 -8.71 20.89 3.75
CA TRP A 118 -7.91 20.76 4.95
C TRP A 118 -7.95 19.33 5.50
N MET A 119 -6.92 18.98 6.28
CA MET A 119 -6.90 17.71 7.00
C MET A 119 -7.91 17.78 8.16
N HIS A 120 -8.74 16.75 8.32
CA HIS A 120 -9.80 16.76 9.32
C HIS A 120 -9.88 15.42 10.07
N TYR A 121 -9.41 15.41 11.31
CA TYR A 121 -9.41 14.24 12.19
C TYR A 121 -10.31 14.50 13.42
N PRO A 122 -11.63 14.37 13.28
CA PRO A 122 -12.57 14.60 14.39
C PRO A 122 -12.35 13.61 15.54
N ASP A 123 -12.85 13.91 16.73
CA ASP A 123 -12.76 13.00 17.90
C ASP A 123 -13.63 11.76 17.74
N LYS A 124 -14.82 11.94 17.16
CA LYS A 124 -15.69 10.86 16.76
C LYS A 124 -15.42 10.52 15.29
N ASP A 125 -15.17 9.25 15.02
CA ASP A 125 -15.00 8.78 13.64
C ASP A 125 -16.29 8.98 12.83
N ILE A 126 -16.15 9.56 11.64
CA ILE A 126 -17.24 9.77 10.69
C ILE A 126 -17.74 8.42 10.13
N TYR A 127 -16.82 7.47 10.00
CA TYR A 127 -17.08 6.10 9.61
C TYR A 127 -16.24 5.15 10.47
N ILE A 128 -16.87 4.07 10.95
CA ILE A 128 -16.22 3.04 11.77
C ILE A 128 -15.97 1.82 10.88
N PRO A 129 -14.72 1.57 10.45
CA PRO A 129 -14.40 0.41 9.62
C PRO A 129 -14.41 -0.88 10.43
N ASP A 130 -14.68 -2.01 9.75
CA ASP A 130 -14.47 -3.33 10.33
C ASP A 130 -12.98 -3.57 10.66
N LYS A 131 -12.71 -4.55 11.52
CA LYS A 131 -11.38 -4.82 12.09
C LYS A 131 -10.24 -4.90 11.06
N ASP A 132 -10.49 -5.54 9.92
CA ASP A 132 -9.51 -5.78 8.86
C ASP A 132 -9.84 -5.02 7.56
N GLU A 133 -10.68 -3.99 7.67
CA GLU A 133 -11.08 -3.15 6.55
C GLU A 133 -10.08 -2.03 6.28
N ALA A 134 -9.82 -1.80 4.99
CA ALA A 134 -9.24 -0.57 4.49
C ALA A 134 -10.14 -0.06 3.36
N SER A 135 -10.79 1.07 3.59
CA SER A 135 -11.76 1.64 2.67
C SER A 135 -11.43 3.07 2.29
N HIS A 136 -11.88 3.44 1.09
CA HIS A 136 -12.11 4.83 0.73
C HIS A 136 -13.52 5.21 1.17
N VAL A 137 -13.67 6.37 1.81
CA VAL A 137 -14.95 6.91 2.26
C VAL A 137 -15.10 8.29 1.65
N LEU A 138 -16.19 8.49 0.91
CA LEU A 138 -16.59 9.79 0.38
C LEU A 138 -17.96 10.14 0.98
N LYS A 139 -18.06 11.36 1.50
CA LYS A 139 -19.34 11.97 1.87
C LYS A 139 -19.48 13.31 1.19
N VAL A 140 -20.66 13.64 0.69
CA VAL A 140 -21.02 15.00 0.25
C VAL A 140 -22.30 15.41 0.95
N VAL A 141 -22.29 16.60 1.55
CA VAL A 141 -23.43 17.20 2.22
C VAL A 141 -23.67 18.58 1.65
N GLY A 142 -24.88 18.82 1.17
CA GLY A 142 -25.40 20.15 0.89
C GLY A 142 -26.52 20.43 1.87
N ASP A 143 -26.39 21.50 2.64
CA ASP A 143 -27.38 21.95 3.60
C ASP A 143 -27.86 23.34 3.18
N SER A 144 -29.10 23.40 2.68
CA SER A 144 -29.72 24.62 2.15
C SER A 144 -30.01 25.64 3.25
N LYS A 145 -30.20 25.19 4.49
CA LYS A 145 -30.44 26.05 5.65
C LYS A 145 -29.15 26.72 6.11
N GLU A 146 -28.07 25.95 6.22
CA GLU A 146 -26.74 26.46 6.58
C GLU A 146 -26.04 27.17 5.40
N LYS A 147 -26.58 26.99 4.18
CA LYS A 147 -26.05 27.51 2.91
C LYS A 147 -24.62 27.04 2.65
N VAL A 148 -24.35 25.77 2.91
CA VAL A 148 -23.04 25.14 2.66
C VAL A 148 -23.15 23.86 1.86
N LEU A 149 -22.17 23.64 1.00
CA LEU A 149 -21.89 22.38 0.32
C LEU A 149 -20.46 22.01 0.66
N TYR A 150 -20.28 20.84 1.24
CA TYR A 150 -18.96 20.33 1.61
C TYR A 150 -18.85 18.83 1.36
N ALA A 151 -17.62 18.35 1.37
CA ALA A 151 -17.33 16.94 1.24
C ALA A 151 -16.32 16.48 2.28
N TYR A 152 -16.42 15.21 2.65
CA TYR A 152 -15.42 14.51 3.41
C TYR A 152 -14.83 13.40 2.56
N VAL A 153 -13.50 13.31 2.55
CA VAL A 153 -12.77 12.25 1.84
C VAL A 153 -11.81 11.61 2.83
N GLU A 154 -11.97 10.30 3.02
CA GLU A 154 -11.06 9.49 3.81
C GLU A 154 -10.46 8.39 2.93
N LEU A 155 -9.13 8.35 2.87
CA LEU A 155 -8.38 7.39 2.06
C LEU A 155 -7.79 6.29 2.93
N PHE A 156 -8.06 5.03 2.58
CA PHE A 156 -7.58 3.83 3.27
C PHE A 156 -7.91 3.79 4.76
N ASN A 157 -9.00 4.45 5.16
CA ASN A 157 -9.33 4.78 6.55
C ASN A 157 -8.17 5.37 7.37
N LEU A 158 -7.28 6.10 6.70
CA LEU A 158 -6.01 6.59 7.24
C LEU A 158 -5.94 8.12 7.19
N HIS A 159 -6.21 8.66 6.01
CA HIS A 159 -6.01 10.07 5.72
C HIS A 159 -7.33 10.75 5.44
N ASN A 160 -7.65 11.74 6.26
CA ASN A 160 -8.97 12.34 6.32
C ASN A 160 -8.92 13.81 5.92
N PHE A 161 -9.84 14.22 5.05
CA PHE A 161 -9.91 15.56 4.51
C PHE A 161 -11.33 16.08 4.55
N ILE A 162 -11.46 17.36 4.86
CA ILE A 162 -12.69 18.14 4.66
C ILE A 162 -12.48 19.09 3.49
N ILE A 163 -13.52 19.25 2.66
CA ILE A 163 -13.50 20.08 1.48
C ILE A 163 -14.70 21.03 1.53
N CYS A 164 -14.46 22.34 1.50
CA CYS A 164 -15.50 23.34 1.28
C CYS A 164 -15.76 23.48 -0.22
N LEU A 165 -16.89 22.99 -0.72
CA LEU A 165 -17.22 23.04 -2.14
C LEU A 165 -17.99 24.30 -2.52
N ASN A 166 -18.83 24.82 -1.61
CA ASN A 166 -19.52 26.09 -1.77
C ASN A 166 -19.97 26.58 -0.40
N ASP A 167 -19.48 27.74 0.05
CA ASP A 167 -19.93 28.37 1.30
C ASP A 167 -21.14 29.29 1.09
N SER A 168 -21.72 29.34 -0.10
CA SER A 168 -22.88 30.16 -0.44
C SER A 168 -23.90 29.31 -1.22
N TYR A 169 -24.07 28.08 -0.75
CA TYR A 169 -24.89 27.07 -1.42
C TYR A 169 -26.37 27.45 -1.41
N ASN A 170 -27.00 27.42 -2.58
CA ASN A 170 -28.42 27.71 -2.76
C ASN A 170 -29.18 26.53 -3.41
N GLY A 171 -28.58 25.33 -3.37
CA GLY A 171 -29.23 24.12 -3.87
C GLY A 171 -30.14 23.47 -2.82
N ILE A 172 -30.63 22.27 -3.15
CA ILE A 172 -31.46 21.45 -2.26
C ILE A 172 -30.60 20.71 -1.23
N ASP A 173 -31.21 20.22 -0.17
CA ASP A 173 -30.52 19.34 0.78
C ASP A 173 -30.09 18.04 0.10
N ILE A 174 -28.82 17.66 0.27
CA ILE A 174 -28.26 16.40 -0.22
C ILE A 174 -27.38 15.74 0.84
N ASP A 175 -27.38 14.41 0.84
CA ASP A 175 -26.54 13.58 1.70
C ASP A 175 -26.13 12.32 0.93
N PHE A 176 -24.91 12.34 0.39
CA PHE A 176 -24.37 11.25 -0.41
C PHE A 176 -23.22 10.57 0.33
N ASP A 177 -23.29 9.25 0.40
CA ASP A 177 -22.22 8.38 0.92
C ASP A 177 -21.69 7.45 -0.19
N TYR A 178 -20.40 7.15 -0.12
CA TYR A 178 -19.77 6.08 -0.88
C TYR A 178 -18.60 5.50 -0.10
N ILE A 179 -18.70 4.20 0.23
CA ILE A 179 -17.70 3.48 1.00
C ILE A 179 -17.23 2.30 0.16
N PHE A 180 -15.95 2.26 -0.16
CA PHE A 180 -15.37 1.24 -1.02
C PHE A 180 -14.17 0.58 -0.34
N ASN A 181 -14.29 -0.71 -0.06
CA ASN A 181 -13.22 -1.49 0.53
C ASN A 181 -12.21 -1.90 -0.55
N VAL A 182 -10.96 -1.45 -0.37
CA VAL A 182 -9.92 -1.61 -1.38
C VAL A 182 -9.31 -3.01 -1.43
N HIS A 183 -9.57 -3.85 -0.42
CA HIS A 183 -9.02 -5.19 -0.36
C HIS A 183 -9.91 -6.23 -1.06
N ASN A 184 -11.23 -6.11 -0.91
CA ASN A 184 -12.19 -7.04 -1.49
C ASN A 184 -12.99 -6.44 -2.65
N TYR A 185 -12.73 -5.18 -3.02
CA TYR A 185 -13.39 -4.46 -4.11
C TYR A 185 -14.91 -4.33 -3.94
N GLU A 186 -15.37 -4.21 -2.70
CA GLU A 186 -16.79 -4.16 -2.35
C GLU A 186 -17.22 -2.73 -1.99
N VAL A 187 -18.41 -2.33 -2.47
CA VAL A 187 -19.10 -1.12 -2.02
C VAL A 187 -19.96 -1.48 -0.81
N LYS A 188 -19.80 -0.76 0.30
CA LYS A 188 -20.57 -1.01 1.53
C LYS A 188 -21.81 -0.12 1.60
N GLU A 189 -22.89 -0.66 2.17
CA GLU A 189 -24.17 0.05 2.36
C GLU A 189 -24.21 0.89 3.65
N ASN A 190 -23.17 0.83 4.48
CA ASN A 190 -23.07 1.61 5.70
C ASN A 190 -23.24 3.12 5.43
N LYS A 191 -23.73 3.85 6.44
CA LYS A 191 -23.83 5.31 6.39
C LYS A 191 -22.76 5.97 7.23
N THR A 192 -22.33 7.15 6.79
CA THR A 192 -21.41 7.98 7.56
C THR A 192 -22.18 8.98 8.43
N CYS A 193 -21.60 9.38 9.56
CA CYS A 193 -22.19 10.34 10.48
C CYS A 193 -21.38 11.64 10.49
N LEU A 194 -21.76 12.60 9.65
CA LEU A 194 -21.16 13.93 9.62
C LEU A 194 -22.20 14.97 9.26
N LYS A 195 -22.43 15.93 10.16
CA LYS A 195 -23.21 17.14 9.90
C LYS A 195 -22.48 18.30 10.55
N LEU A 196 -22.10 19.29 9.75
CA LEU A 196 -21.43 20.50 10.18
C LEU A 196 -22.34 21.69 9.89
N SER A 197 -22.50 22.58 10.87
CA SER A 197 -23.02 23.92 10.64
C SER A 197 -22.06 24.74 9.78
N ARG A 198 -22.54 25.85 9.24
CA ARG A 198 -21.70 26.79 8.50
C ARG A 198 -20.50 27.27 9.33
N ASN A 199 -20.75 27.61 10.59
CA ASN A 199 -19.72 28.15 11.48
C ASN A 199 -18.66 27.10 11.78
N GLU A 200 -19.05 25.86 12.11
CA GLU A 200 -18.10 24.76 12.32
C GLU A 200 -17.26 24.49 11.06
N LEU A 201 -17.88 24.49 9.87
CA LEU A 201 -17.14 24.28 8.62
C LEU A 201 -16.10 25.38 8.38
N ILE A 202 -16.49 26.65 8.51
CA ILE A 202 -15.58 27.79 8.30
C ILE A 202 -14.44 27.77 9.33
N ASP A 203 -14.74 27.45 10.59
CA ASP A 203 -13.76 27.36 11.66
C ASP A 203 -12.61 26.39 11.35
N LEU A 204 -12.93 25.24 10.72
CA LEU A 204 -11.93 24.26 10.28
C LEU A 204 -10.88 24.84 9.32
N PHE A 205 -11.24 25.84 8.52
CA PHE A 205 -10.32 26.49 7.56
C PHE A 205 -9.63 27.73 8.14
N ILE A 206 -10.22 28.40 9.14
CA ILE A 206 -9.61 29.56 9.81
C ILE A 206 -8.60 29.10 10.86
N ASN A 207 -9.04 28.26 11.80
CA ASN A 207 -8.21 27.82 12.93
C ASN A 207 -7.29 26.67 12.54
N LYS A 208 -7.65 25.90 11.51
CA LYS A 208 -6.88 24.76 10.99
C LYS A 208 -6.43 23.83 12.11
N ASP A 209 -7.40 23.44 12.93
CA ASP A 209 -7.11 22.80 14.19
C ASP A 209 -6.32 21.48 14.04
N ALA A 210 -5.49 21.32 15.06
CA ALA A 210 -4.84 20.15 15.59
C ALA A 210 -3.73 19.47 14.78
N LYS A 211 -2.57 19.42 15.44
CA LYS A 211 -1.50 18.42 15.31
C LYS A 211 -2.11 17.02 15.50
N PRO A 212 -2.60 16.32 14.46
CA PRO A 212 -3.36 15.09 14.65
C PRO A 212 -2.41 13.89 14.81
N PHE A 213 -1.18 14.14 15.24
CA PHE A 213 -0.07 13.21 15.15
C PHE A 213 -0.40 11.87 15.79
N GLU A 214 -0.99 11.88 16.99
CA GLU A 214 -1.39 10.65 17.67
C GLU A 214 -2.54 9.92 16.97
N LYS A 215 -3.53 10.64 16.42
CA LYS A 215 -4.63 10.02 15.65
C LYS A 215 -4.11 9.39 14.35
N ILE A 216 -3.26 10.11 13.63
CA ILE A 216 -2.60 9.63 12.42
C ILE A 216 -1.74 8.40 12.74
N LYS A 217 -0.93 8.46 13.80
CA LYS A 217 -0.07 7.34 14.24
C LYS A 217 -0.88 6.08 14.55
N LYS A 218 -2.00 6.21 15.29
CA LYS A 218 -2.91 5.09 15.57
C LYS A 218 -3.51 4.50 14.28
N ARG A 219 -3.93 5.34 13.34
CA ARG A 219 -4.47 4.91 12.04
C ARG A 219 -3.39 4.21 11.20
N TYR A 220 -2.17 4.73 11.14
CA TYR A 220 -1.02 4.07 10.50
C TYR A 220 -0.76 2.69 11.10
N ALA A 221 -0.70 2.60 12.44
CA ALA A 221 -0.49 1.33 13.13
C ALA A 221 -1.57 0.29 12.78
N ARG A 222 -2.84 0.72 12.65
CA ARG A 222 -3.93 -0.15 12.22
C ARG A 222 -3.72 -0.66 10.80
N ILE A 223 -3.47 0.23 9.84
CA ILE A 223 -3.28 -0.16 8.42
C ILE A 223 -2.04 -1.04 8.25
N LEU A 224 -0.93 -0.74 8.93
CA LEU A 224 0.25 -1.59 8.93
C LEU A 224 -0.05 -2.97 9.53
N THR A 225 -0.89 -3.06 10.57
CA THR A 225 -1.30 -4.35 11.13
C THR A 225 -2.11 -5.16 10.12
N ILE A 226 -3.04 -4.53 9.39
CA ILE A 226 -3.84 -5.19 8.35
C ILE A 226 -2.94 -5.67 7.20
N ALA A 227 -2.06 -4.79 6.70
CA ALA A 227 -1.12 -5.12 5.63
C ALA A 227 -0.19 -6.29 6.01
N ASN A 228 0.35 -6.29 7.25
CA ASN A 228 1.18 -7.37 7.75
C ASN A 228 0.44 -8.71 7.81
N LYS A 229 -0.84 -8.72 8.22
CA LYS A 229 -1.65 -9.95 8.23
C LYS A 229 -1.89 -10.48 6.81
N GLN A 230 -2.14 -9.59 5.85
CA GLN A 230 -2.33 -10.00 4.46
C GLN A 230 -1.05 -10.54 3.85
N GLN A 231 0.08 -9.89 4.12
CA GLN A 231 1.40 -10.36 3.72
C GLN A 231 1.70 -11.75 4.31
N ASP A 232 1.35 -11.99 5.58
CA ASP A 232 1.46 -13.33 6.18
C ASP A 232 0.63 -14.38 5.46
N LYS A 233 -0.64 -14.08 5.22
CA LYS A 233 -1.54 -15.00 4.53
C LYS A 233 -1.00 -15.35 3.14
N HIS A 234 -0.51 -14.35 2.41
CA HIS A 234 0.09 -14.54 1.10
C HIS A 234 1.37 -15.39 1.17
N GLN A 235 2.28 -15.07 2.10
CA GLN A 235 3.51 -15.83 2.29
C GLN A 235 3.24 -17.30 2.65
N ILE A 236 2.30 -17.56 3.55
CA ILE A 236 1.90 -18.92 3.93
C ILE A 236 1.34 -19.66 2.71
N HIS A 237 0.48 -19.01 1.93
CA HIS A 237 -0.05 -19.60 0.69
C HIS A 237 1.06 -19.95 -0.29
N GLU A 238 2.04 -19.06 -0.51
CA GLU A 238 3.19 -19.34 -1.38
C GLU A 238 4.04 -20.49 -0.87
N ILE A 239 4.30 -20.57 0.45
CA ILE A 239 5.05 -21.67 1.06
C ILE A 239 4.34 -23.00 0.78
N ILE A 240 3.03 -23.06 1.00
CA ILE A 240 2.22 -24.27 0.78
C ILE A 240 2.20 -24.64 -0.71
N SER A 241 1.91 -23.68 -1.59
CA SER A 241 1.83 -23.92 -3.04
C SER A 241 3.16 -24.46 -3.58
N ASN A 242 4.26 -23.81 -3.21
CA ASN A 242 5.58 -24.28 -3.61
C ASN A 242 5.92 -25.65 -3.04
N ALA A 243 5.51 -25.97 -1.81
CA ALA A 243 5.73 -27.30 -1.25
C ALA A 243 4.96 -28.37 -2.04
N ILE A 244 3.72 -28.09 -2.43
CA ILE A 244 2.90 -28.97 -3.28
C ILE A 244 3.56 -29.14 -4.65
N ASP A 245 3.90 -28.04 -5.34
CA ASP A 245 4.48 -28.07 -6.69
C ASP A 245 5.80 -28.85 -6.74
N ASN A 246 6.64 -28.71 -5.71
CA ASN A 246 7.93 -29.40 -5.62
C ASN A 246 7.86 -30.80 -5.01
N SER A 247 6.68 -31.30 -4.68
CA SER A 247 6.48 -32.67 -4.18
C SER A 247 5.42 -33.39 -4.99
N LEU A 248 4.14 -33.17 -4.67
CA LEU A 248 3.01 -33.81 -5.32
C LEU A 248 2.87 -33.40 -6.80
N GLY A 249 3.20 -32.15 -7.14
CA GLY A 249 3.13 -31.63 -8.51
C GLY A 249 4.12 -32.27 -9.48
N LEU A 250 5.12 -33.00 -8.99
CA LEU A 250 6.08 -33.75 -9.81
C LEU A 250 5.62 -35.18 -10.13
N LEU A 251 4.52 -35.64 -9.53
CA LEU A 251 4.05 -37.00 -9.67
C LEU A 251 3.19 -37.16 -10.93
N PRO A 252 3.28 -38.30 -11.64
CA PRO A 252 2.35 -38.63 -12.71
C PRO A 252 0.90 -38.69 -12.22
N GLU A 253 -0.02 -38.31 -13.08
CA GLU A 253 -1.46 -38.41 -12.81
C GLU A 253 -1.86 -39.86 -12.50
N GLY A 254 -2.73 -40.05 -11.50
CA GLY A 254 -3.13 -41.39 -11.03
C GLY A 254 -2.18 -42.05 -10.03
N THR A 255 -1.05 -41.40 -9.67
CA THR A 255 -0.15 -41.92 -8.63
C THR A 255 -0.87 -42.02 -7.28
N ILE A 256 -0.84 -43.20 -6.65
CA ILE A 256 -1.40 -43.40 -5.31
C ILE A 256 -0.50 -42.71 -4.28
N ILE A 257 -1.05 -41.74 -3.55
CA ILE A 257 -0.35 -41.05 -2.47
C ILE A 257 -0.18 -42.01 -1.30
N ASN A 258 1.07 -42.38 -1.01
CA ASN A 258 1.43 -43.19 0.14
C ASN A 258 2.18 -42.37 1.20
N GLU A 259 2.45 -42.97 2.35
CA GLU A 259 3.11 -42.31 3.48
C GLU A 259 4.47 -41.71 3.13
N LYS A 260 5.25 -42.37 2.26
CA LYS A 260 6.56 -41.86 1.81
C LYS A 260 6.42 -40.56 1.01
N ILE A 261 5.42 -40.49 0.14
CA ILE A 261 5.11 -39.30 -0.67
C ILE A 261 4.63 -38.16 0.25
N LEU A 262 3.73 -38.47 1.19
CA LEU A 262 3.25 -37.51 2.20
C LEU A 262 4.41 -36.94 3.04
N ASN A 263 5.31 -37.81 3.53
CA ASN A 263 6.48 -37.38 4.30
C ASN A 263 7.42 -36.49 3.48
N SER A 264 7.58 -36.75 2.17
CA SER A 264 8.35 -35.88 1.28
C SER A 264 7.72 -34.48 1.16
N MET A 265 6.39 -34.40 1.03
CA MET A 265 5.68 -33.13 0.97
C MET A 265 5.79 -32.36 2.30
N PHE A 266 5.63 -33.05 3.44
CA PHE A 266 5.83 -32.46 4.77
C PHE A 266 7.25 -31.93 4.96
N ASN A 267 8.27 -32.66 4.50
CA ASN A 267 9.66 -32.21 4.59
C ASN A 267 9.91 -30.93 3.76
N GLU A 268 9.38 -30.86 2.52
CA GLU A 268 9.47 -29.65 1.70
C GLU A 268 8.71 -28.47 2.31
N LEU A 269 7.54 -28.72 2.90
CA LEU A 269 6.77 -27.71 3.63
C LEU A 269 7.57 -27.17 4.82
N MET A 270 8.09 -28.05 5.69
CA MET A 270 8.84 -27.68 6.89
C MET A 270 10.12 -26.92 6.56
N LYS A 271 10.86 -27.34 5.53
CA LYS A 271 12.07 -26.66 5.03
C LYS A 271 11.82 -25.19 4.69
N ARG A 272 10.62 -24.87 4.20
CA ARG A 272 10.22 -23.50 3.81
C ARG A 272 9.52 -22.74 4.93
N MET A 273 8.79 -23.45 5.80
CA MET A 273 8.01 -22.85 6.88
C MET A 273 8.85 -22.50 8.11
N MET A 274 9.91 -23.27 8.42
CA MET A 274 10.77 -22.99 9.58
C MET A 274 11.41 -21.58 9.56
N PRO A 275 12.00 -21.09 8.44
CA PRO A 275 12.53 -19.73 8.38
C PRO A 275 11.46 -18.66 8.63
N PHE A 276 10.23 -18.87 8.13
CA PHE A 276 9.11 -17.96 8.33
C PHE A 276 8.71 -17.87 9.81
N ILE A 277 8.57 -19.03 10.48
CA ILE A 277 8.24 -19.09 11.91
C ILE A 277 9.34 -18.44 12.75
N ALA A 278 10.61 -18.76 12.48
CA ALA A 278 11.75 -18.20 13.20
C ALA A 278 11.77 -16.66 13.08
N HIS A 279 11.58 -16.13 11.87
CA HIS A 279 11.48 -14.69 11.66
C HIS A 279 10.30 -14.06 12.41
N ARG A 280 9.11 -14.68 12.36
CA ARG A 280 7.93 -14.18 13.09
C ARG A 280 8.11 -14.19 14.61
N ASN A 281 8.77 -15.19 15.16
CA ASN A 281 9.09 -15.25 16.58
C ASN A 281 10.09 -14.15 16.98
N ASN A 282 11.13 -13.92 16.17
CA ASN A 282 12.07 -12.82 16.41
C ASN A 282 11.38 -11.45 16.42
N LEU A 283 10.46 -11.20 15.49
CA LEU A 283 9.67 -9.95 15.46
C LEU A 283 8.73 -9.78 16.67
N ARG A 284 8.28 -10.87 17.31
CA ARG A 284 7.47 -10.82 18.53
C ARG A 284 8.30 -10.49 19.77
N ASN A 285 9.58 -10.87 19.79
CA ASN A 285 10.49 -10.62 20.91
C ASN A 285 11.12 -9.22 20.90
N ILE A 286 10.93 -8.45 19.81
CA ILE A 286 11.43 -7.07 19.64
C ILE A 286 10.35 -6.02 20.00
N LYS A 287 9.10 -6.45 20.26
CA LYS A 287 8.00 -5.60 20.73
C LYS A 287 7.88 -5.63 22.24
#